data_AF-A0AAU1G061-F1
#
_entry.id   AF-A0AAU1G061-F1
#
_cell.length_a   1.000
_cell.length_b   1.000
_cell.length_c   1.000
_cell.angle_alpha   90.00
_cell.angle_beta   90.00
_cell.angle_gamma   90.00
#
_symmetry.space_group_name_H-M   'P 1'
#
loop_
_entity.id
_entity.type
_entity.pdbx_description
1 polymer ?
#
loop_
_entity_poly.entity_id
_entity_poly.type
_entity_poly.pdbx_seq_one_letter_code
_entity_poly.pdbx_strand_id
1 'polypeptide(L)'
;MAATPCTASAAGEILDAAARAAAVTARQVVAALAERSRGGQPPRRIERALRLAVEAARAPAAEPSCALVPELGRVTEVLDRFRASRARLRADPADAEARQGLDDAAYTLCVLMGRRTAYQALRSAGEYVASHPGS
;
A
#
# COMPACT_ATOMS: atom_id res chain seq x y z
N MET A 1 -18.05 14.47 -21.50
CA MET A 1 -16.99 14.66 -20.49
C MET A 1 -17.64 14.71 -19.13
N ALA A 2 -17.62 13.60 -18.37
CA ALA A 2 -18.14 13.60 -17.01
C ALA A 2 -17.14 14.34 -16.12
N ALA A 3 -17.48 15.57 -15.72
CA ALA A 3 -16.77 16.24 -14.64
C ALA A 3 -17.05 15.42 -13.38
N THR A 4 -16.06 14.68 -12.89
CA THR A 4 -16.13 14.04 -11.59
C THR A 4 -16.53 15.13 -10.58
N PRO A 5 -17.64 14.99 -9.83
CA PRO A 5 -18.03 16.02 -8.89
C PRO A 5 -16.98 16.10 -7.78
N CYS A 6 -16.05 17.05 -7.89
CA CYS A 6 -15.24 17.46 -6.74
C CYS A 6 -16.19 18.13 -5.75
N THR A 7 -16.36 17.54 -4.58
CA THR A 7 -17.14 18.16 -3.51
C THR A 7 -16.45 19.44 -3.04
N ALA A 8 -17.21 20.37 -2.46
CA ALA A 8 -16.63 21.60 -1.90
C ALA A 8 -15.58 21.29 -0.82
N SER A 9 -15.77 20.19 -0.06
CA SER A 9 -14.80 19.70 0.93
C SER A 9 -13.49 19.26 0.27
N ALA A 10 -13.57 18.42 -0.77
CA ALA A 10 -12.38 17.96 -1.50
C ALA A 10 -11.62 19.13 -2.14
N ALA A 11 -12.34 20.13 -2.68
CA ALA A 11 -11.72 21.34 -3.20
C ALA A 11 -10.99 22.14 -2.11
N GLY A 12 -11.57 22.26 -0.91
CA GLY A 12 -10.93 22.89 0.25
C GLY A 12 -9.65 22.19 0.67
N GLU A 13 -9.68 20.86 0.78
CA GLU A 13 -8.52 20.04 1.15
C GLU A 13 -7.36 20.19 0.16
N ILE A 14 -7.65 20.21 -1.15
CA ILE A 14 -6.65 20.43 -2.19
C ILE A 14 -6.02 21.82 -2.06
N LEU A 15 -6.82 22.86 -1.80
CA LEU A 15 -6.33 24.23 -1.65
C LEU A 15 -5.45 24.38 -0.40
N ASP A 16 -5.83 23.75 0.71
CA ASP A 16 -5.05 23.75 1.94
C ASP A 16 -3.73 22.96 1.79
N ALA A 17 -3.77 21.83 1.09
CA ALA A 17 -2.57 21.06 0.76
C ALA A 17 -1.60 21.87 -0.12
N ALA A 18 -2.11 22.56 -1.14
CA ALA A 18 -1.33 23.44 -1.99
C ALA A 18 -0.74 24.62 -1.21
N ALA A 19 -1.50 25.21 -0.30
CA ALA A 19 -1.07 26.31 0.57
C ALA A 19 0.10 25.88 1.47
N ARG A 20 -0.03 24.73 2.14
CA ARG A 20 1.06 24.13 2.95
C ARG A 20 2.32 23.89 2.12
N ALA A 21 2.18 23.28 0.94
CA ALA A 21 3.32 22.94 0.08
C ALA A 21 4.03 24.17 -0.49
N ALA A 22 3.32 25.27 -0.71
CA ALA A 22 3.90 26.54 -1.18
C ALA A 22 4.32 27.49 -0.03
N ALA A 23 4.15 27.08 1.24
CA ALA A 23 4.35 27.91 2.43
C ALA A 23 3.63 29.28 2.35
N VAL A 24 2.37 29.24 1.88
CA VAL A 24 1.48 30.41 1.75
C VAL A 24 0.13 30.10 2.39
N THR A 25 -0.72 31.11 2.49
CA THR A 25 -2.11 30.94 2.96
C THR A 25 -3.02 30.42 1.83
N ALA A 26 -4.07 29.68 2.17
CA ALA A 26 -5.10 29.27 1.20
C ALA A 26 -5.70 30.47 0.44
N ARG A 27 -5.86 31.62 1.12
CA ARG A 27 -6.29 32.88 0.50
C ARG A 27 -5.36 33.34 -0.63
N GLN A 28 -4.05 33.21 -0.46
CA GLN A 28 -3.08 33.56 -1.50
C GLN A 28 -3.14 32.59 -2.69
N VAL A 29 -3.40 31.30 -2.44
CA VAL A 29 -3.62 30.32 -3.52
C VAL A 29 -4.89 30.65 -4.31
N VAL A 30 -6.00 30.97 -3.62
CA VAL A 30 -7.27 31.38 -4.25
C VAL A 30 -7.11 32.68 -5.04
N ALA A 31 -6.40 33.67 -4.50
CA ALA A 31 -6.12 34.92 -5.21
C ALA A 31 -5.33 34.67 -6.51
N ALA A 32 -4.30 33.83 -6.45
CA ALA A 32 -3.51 33.44 -7.61
C ALA A 32 -4.34 32.69 -8.67
N LEU A 33 -5.30 31.87 -8.24
CA LEU A 33 -6.26 31.24 -9.14
C LEU A 33 -7.23 32.24 -9.78
N ALA A 34 -7.72 33.22 -9.02
CA ALA A 34 -8.58 34.28 -9.53
C ALA A 34 -7.84 35.16 -10.56
N GLU A 35 -6.57 35.46 -10.34
CA GLU A 35 -5.69 36.13 -11.31
C GLU A 35 -5.53 35.29 -12.60
N ARG A 36 -5.32 33.99 -12.45
CA ARG A 36 -5.23 33.05 -13.59
C ARG A 36 -6.50 33.02 -14.43
N SER A 37 -7.66 33.00 -13.78
CA SER A 37 -8.96 33.03 -14.47
C SER A 37 -9.19 34.32 -15.28
N ARG A 38 -8.48 35.41 -14.93
CA ARG A 38 -8.48 36.68 -15.67
C ARG A 38 -7.36 36.75 -16.74
N GLY A 39 -6.65 35.64 -16.98
CA GLY A 39 -5.54 35.57 -17.94
C GLY A 39 -4.16 35.94 -17.38
N GLY A 40 -4.05 36.21 -16.07
CA GLY A 40 -2.78 36.44 -15.39
C GLY A 40 -1.99 35.15 -15.18
N GLN A 41 -0.70 35.28 -14.86
CA GLN A 41 0.15 34.13 -14.55
C GLN A 41 0.48 34.08 -13.06
N PRO A 42 0.02 33.04 -12.32
CA PRO A 42 0.31 32.93 -10.90
C PRO A 42 1.80 32.62 -10.65
N PRO A 43 2.32 32.91 -9.44
CA PRO A 43 3.68 32.55 -9.07
C PRO A 43 3.93 31.04 -9.26
N ARG A 44 5.06 30.68 -9.91
CA ARG A 44 5.39 29.28 -10.25
C ARG A 44 5.35 28.31 -9.06
N ARG A 45 5.68 28.78 -7.85
CA ARG A 45 5.60 27.98 -6.62
C ARG A 45 4.17 27.56 -6.29
N ILE A 46 3.21 28.46 -6.46
CA ILE A 46 1.78 28.21 -6.18
C ILE A 46 1.21 27.28 -7.26
N GLU A 47 1.57 27.51 -8.53
CA GLU A 47 1.16 26.64 -9.63
C GLU A 47 1.68 25.20 -9.47
N ARG A 48 2.96 25.04 -9.13
CA ARG A 48 3.56 23.72 -8.89
C ARG A 48 2.90 23.01 -7.71
N ALA A 49 2.73 23.71 -6.59
CA ALA A 49 2.10 23.15 -5.39
C ALA A 49 0.65 22.71 -5.65
N LEU A 50 -0.12 23.51 -6.39
CA LEU A 50 -1.49 23.17 -6.76
C LEU A 50 -1.55 21.95 -7.68
N ARG A 51 -0.67 21.87 -8.69
CA ARG A 51 -0.62 20.71 -9.59
C ARG A 51 -0.36 19.42 -8.81
N LEU A 52 0.62 19.44 -7.91
CA LEU A 52 0.95 18.29 -7.05
C LEU A 52 -0.23 17.91 -6.12
N ALA A 53 -0.92 18.91 -5.55
CA ALA A 53 -2.08 18.66 -4.69
C ALA A 53 -3.26 18.04 -5.46
N VAL A 54 -3.52 18.51 -6.69
CA VAL A 54 -4.55 17.92 -7.57
C VAL A 54 -4.17 16.51 -8.01
N GLU A 55 -2.90 16.27 -8.35
CA GLU A 55 -2.41 14.93 -8.68
C GLU A 55 -2.55 13.96 -7.51
N ALA A 56 -2.22 14.40 -6.29
CA ALA A 56 -2.41 13.62 -5.06
C ALA A 56 -3.89 13.31 -4.78
N ALA A 57 -4.81 14.26 -5.03
CA ALA A 57 -6.24 14.04 -4.85
C ALA A 57 -6.87 13.16 -5.96
N ARG A 58 -6.25 13.11 -7.15
CA ARG A 58 -6.64 12.23 -8.25
C ARG A 58 -6.08 10.83 -8.14
N ALA A 59 -4.96 10.66 -7.44
CA ALA A 59 -4.51 9.34 -7.06
C ALA A 59 -5.65 8.70 -6.27
N PRO A 60 -6.10 7.48 -6.62
CA PRO A 60 -7.06 6.80 -5.77
C PRO A 60 -6.43 6.78 -4.39
N ALA A 61 -7.14 7.32 -3.39
CA ALA A 61 -6.88 6.95 -2.01
C ALA A 61 -6.80 5.43 -2.08
N ALA A 62 -5.65 4.85 -1.77
CA ALA A 62 -5.57 3.42 -1.61
C ALA A 62 -6.60 3.13 -0.52
N GLU A 63 -7.80 2.71 -0.92
CA GLU A 63 -8.80 2.29 0.04
C GLU A 63 -8.04 1.28 0.90
N PRO A 64 -8.09 1.39 2.24
CA PRO A 64 -7.66 0.29 3.06
C PRO A 64 -8.64 -0.83 2.69
N SER A 65 -8.29 -1.62 1.66
CA SER A 65 -8.90 -2.90 1.38
C SER A 65 -8.93 -3.56 2.73
N CYS A 66 -10.13 -3.75 3.28
CA CYS A 66 -10.36 -4.36 4.58
C CYS A 66 -9.31 -5.45 4.72
N ALA A 67 -8.28 -5.18 5.54
CA ALA A 67 -7.05 -5.96 5.46
C ALA A 67 -7.46 -7.33 5.96
N LEU A 68 -7.67 -8.28 5.03
CA LEU A 68 -8.00 -9.64 5.38
C LEU A 68 -6.81 -10.13 6.18
N VAL A 69 -6.96 -10.14 7.50
CA VAL A 69 -5.93 -10.62 8.40
C VAL A 69 -5.99 -12.15 8.29
N PRO A 70 -4.89 -12.82 7.92
CA PRO A 70 -4.89 -14.25 7.78
C PRO A 70 -5.10 -14.90 9.15
N GLU A 71 -5.90 -15.96 9.20
CA GLU A 71 -6.11 -16.72 10.43
C GLU A 71 -4.79 -17.30 10.97
N LEU A 72 -4.50 -17.06 12.25
CA LEU A 72 -3.25 -17.49 12.89
C LEU A 72 -3.01 -19.00 12.79
N GLY A 73 -4.05 -19.80 13.02
CA GLY A 73 -3.98 -21.26 12.91
C GLY A 73 -3.53 -21.69 11.52
N ARG A 74 -4.08 -21.04 10.48
CA ARG A 74 -3.71 -21.31 9.09
C ARG A 74 -2.26 -20.92 8.79
N VAL A 75 -1.79 -19.78 9.27
CA VAL A 75 -0.38 -19.37 9.08
C VAL A 75 0.58 -20.35 9.76
N THR A 76 0.23 -20.80 10.96
CA THR A 76 1.02 -21.77 11.73
C THR A 76 1.09 -23.13 11.03
N GLU A 77 -0.04 -23.66 10.57
CA GLU A 77 -0.12 -24.93 9.83
C GLU A 77 0.78 -24.91 8.57
N VAL A 78 0.72 -23.82 7.80
CA VAL A 78 1.51 -23.70 6.57
C VAL A 78 3.01 -23.57 6.88
N LEU A 79 3.39 -22.87 7.95
CA LEU A 79 4.78 -22.80 8.40
C LEU A 79 5.32 -24.16 8.82
N ASP A 80 4.54 -24.97 9.51
CA ASP A 80 4.96 -26.31 9.92
C ASP A 80 5.07 -27.25 8.73
N ARG A 81 4.15 -27.16 7.77
CA ARG A 81 4.25 -27.89 6.49
C ARG A 81 5.52 -27.50 5.71
N PHE A 82 5.83 -26.20 5.64
CA PHE A 82 7.07 -25.72 5.03
C PHE A 82 8.31 -26.31 5.72
N ARG A 83 8.35 -26.30 7.05
CA ARG A 83 9.47 -26.86 7.84
C ARG A 83 9.62 -28.37 7.64
N ALA A 84 8.51 -29.11 7.63
CA ALA A 84 8.50 -30.55 7.41
C ALA A 84 9.00 -30.92 6.01
N SER A 85 8.48 -30.25 4.96
CA SER A 85 8.95 -30.46 3.58
C SER A 85 10.43 -30.10 3.43
N ARG A 86 10.90 -29.02 4.08
CA ARG A 86 12.32 -28.65 4.08
C ARG A 86 13.19 -29.69 4.78
N ALA A 87 12.71 -30.30 5.86
CA ALA A 87 13.43 -31.36 6.56
C ALA A 87 13.56 -32.62 5.69
N ARG A 88 12.48 -33.01 4.98
CA ARG A 88 12.51 -34.12 4.02
C ARG A 88 13.49 -33.87 2.88
N LEU A 89 13.46 -32.69 2.24
CA LEU A 89 14.43 -32.33 1.18
C LEU A 89 15.89 -32.30 1.64
N ARG A 90 16.14 -32.04 2.93
CA ARG A 90 17.49 -32.12 3.49
C ARG A 90 17.96 -33.56 3.67
N ALA A 91 17.04 -34.48 3.94
CA ALA A 91 17.33 -35.91 4.05
C ALA A 91 17.43 -36.58 2.67
N ASP A 92 16.54 -36.20 1.75
CA ASP A 92 16.51 -36.66 0.36
C ASP A 92 16.23 -35.48 -0.59
N PRO A 93 17.26 -34.93 -1.25
CA PRO A 93 17.10 -33.85 -2.23
C PRO A 93 16.29 -34.24 -3.48
N ALA A 94 16.12 -35.55 -3.75
CA ALA A 94 15.37 -36.06 -4.91
C ALA A 94 13.88 -36.31 -4.60
N ASP A 95 13.44 -36.10 -3.35
CA ASP A 95 12.04 -36.21 -2.94
C ASP A 95 11.19 -35.11 -3.62
N ALA A 96 10.55 -35.51 -4.73
CA ALA A 96 9.72 -34.62 -5.54
C ALA A 96 8.45 -34.15 -4.80
N GLU A 97 7.88 -34.97 -3.92
CA GLU A 97 6.70 -34.57 -3.12
C GLU A 97 7.09 -33.53 -2.07
N ALA A 98 8.25 -33.69 -1.44
CA ALA A 98 8.76 -32.68 -0.51
C ALA A 98 9.14 -31.38 -1.25
N ARG A 99 9.63 -31.46 -2.50
CA ARG A 99 9.86 -30.29 -3.35
C ARG A 99 8.57 -29.52 -3.59
N GLN A 100 7.54 -30.20 -4.09
CA GLN A 100 6.24 -29.60 -4.37
C GLN A 100 5.60 -29.03 -3.09
N GLY A 101 5.63 -29.79 -2.00
CA GLY A 101 5.08 -29.32 -0.73
C GLY A 101 5.82 -28.12 -0.14
N LEU A 102 7.12 -27.95 -0.42
CA LEU A 102 7.88 -26.76 -0.05
C LEU A 102 7.43 -25.53 -0.86
N ASP A 103 7.29 -25.70 -2.18
CA ASP A 103 6.91 -24.62 -3.11
C ASP A 103 5.45 -24.17 -2.88
N ASP A 104 4.53 -25.11 -2.65
CA ASP A 104 3.11 -24.82 -2.33
C ASP A 104 2.97 -24.05 -1.02
N ALA A 105 3.73 -24.44 0.01
CA ALA A 105 3.72 -23.75 1.29
C ALA A 105 4.33 -22.35 1.17
N ALA A 106 5.44 -22.20 0.42
CA ALA A 106 6.04 -20.90 0.16
C ALA A 106 5.10 -19.96 -0.60
N TYR A 107 4.42 -20.46 -1.64
CA TYR A 107 3.44 -19.69 -2.40
C TYR A 107 2.26 -19.26 -1.52
N THR A 108 1.73 -20.17 -0.71
CA THR A 108 0.64 -19.87 0.23
C THR A 108 1.05 -18.77 1.21
N LEU A 109 2.26 -18.83 1.78
CA LEU A 109 2.76 -17.78 2.67
C LEU A 109 2.91 -16.43 1.96
N CYS A 110 3.36 -16.42 0.69
CA CYS A 110 3.43 -15.20 -0.11
C CYS A 110 2.06 -14.51 -0.23
N VAL A 111 1.01 -15.30 -0.50
CA VAL A 111 -0.37 -14.78 -0.59
C VAL A 111 -0.85 -14.27 0.77
N LEU A 112 -0.74 -15.10 1.82
CA LEU A 112 -1.24 -14.74 3.16
C LEU A 112 -0.54 -13.49 3.72
N MET A 113 0.76 -13.33 3.47
CA MET A 113 1.55 -12.20 4.00
C MET A 113 1.59 -10.99 3.05
N GLY A 114 0.96 -11.08 1.86
CA GLY A 114 1.03 -10.03 0.84
C GLY A 114 2.46 -9.73 0.39
N ARG A 115 3.33 -10.75 0.32
CA ARG A 115 4.75 -10.60 -0.05
C ARG A 115 5.02 -11.24 -1.40
N ARG A 116 5.87 -10.60 -2.20
CA ARG A 116 6.24 -11.07 -3.55
C ARG A 116 7.31 -12.15 -3.57
N THR A 117 7.98 -12.38 -2.44
CA THR A 117 9.09 -13.33 -2.35
C THR A 117 8.91 -14.25 -1.15
N ALA A 118 9.29 -15.52 -1.34
CA ALA A 118 9.20 -16.55 -0.29
C ALA A 118 9.98 -16.14 0.97
N TYR A 119 11.18 -15.54 0.81
CA TYR A 119 11.98 -15.07 1.94
C TYR A 119 11.25 -14.02 2.78
N GLN A 120 10.68 -12.99 2.14
CA GLN A 120 9.91 -11.96 2.85
C GLN A 120 8.65 -12.54 3.49
N ALA A 121 7.98 -13.46 2.80
CA ALA A 121 6.79 -14.13 3.30
C ALA A 121 7.09 -14.96 4.56
N LEU A 122 8.14 -15.78 4.53
CA LEU A 122 8.57 -16.60 5.66
C LEU A 122 8.95 -15.75 6.87
N ARG A 123 9.68 -14.65 6.66
CA ARG A 123 10.05 -13.72 7.73
C ARG A 123 8.81 -13.07 8.34
N SER A 124 7.92 -12.50 7.52
CA SER A 124 6.68 -11.87 8.00
C SER A 124 5.75 -12.86 8.68
N ALA A 125 5.65 -14.10 8.19
CA ALA A 125 4.84 -15.14 8.82
C ALA A 125 5.42 -15.56 10.19
N GLY A 126 6.75 -15.65 10.31
CA GLY A 126 7.40 -15.91 11.59
C GLY A 126 7.14 -14.81 12.62
N GLU A 127 7.25 -13.54 12.20
CA GLU A 127 6.93 -12.37 13.02
C GLU A 127 5.44 -12.34 13.41
N TYR A 128 4.55 -12.69 12.48
CA TYR A 128 3.11 -12.77 12.70
C TYR A 128 2.73 -13.79 13.78
N VAL A 129 3.29 -15.00 13.71
CA VAL A 129 3.04 -16.03 14.74
C VAL A 129 3.67 -15.65 16.08
N ALA A 130 4.89 -15.08 16.07
CA ALA A 130 5.57 -14.66 17.29
C ALA A 130 4.84 -13.51 18.03
N SER A 131 4.11 -12.67 17.29
CA SER A 131 3.31 -11.57 17.86
C SER A 131 1.92 -11.98 18.33
N HIS A 132 1.48 -13.22 18.04
CA HIS A 132 0.18 -13.75 18.48
C HIS A 132 0.32 -15.11 19.20
N PRO A 133 1.14 -15.21 20.27
CA PRO A 133 1.29 -16.45 21.01
C PRO A 133 0.01 -16.74 21.81
N GLY A 134 -0.89 -17.56 21.28
CA GLY A 134 -2.05 -18.08 22.01
C GLY A 134 -3.39 -17.84 21.32
N SER A 135 -3.92 -18.90 20.72
CA SER A 135 -5.35 -19.23 20.75
C SER A 135 -5.48 -20.68 21.19
#